data_AF-A0A9Q8LCB2-F1
#
_entry.id   AF-A0A9Q8LCB2-F1
#
_cell.length_a   1.000
_cell.length_b   1.000
_cell.length_c   1.000
_cell.angle_alpha   90.00
_cell.angle_beta   90.00
_cell.angle_gamma   90.00
#
_symmetry.space_group_name_H-M   'P 1'
#
loop_
_entity.id
_entity.type
_entity.pdbx_description
1 polymer ?
#
loop_
_entity_poly.entity_id
_entity_poly.type
_entity_poly.pdbx_seq_one_letter_code
_entity_poly.pdbx_strand_id
1 'polypeptide(L)'
;MPPRLSKRQKTSNGIEQPNTIMAHAFSDLPAALADALPTASKLANQDPQSNAFTDTRAITAPATFGIKAGDPDNAILVTVRDKKTGIHSGSTKDCLFVLSALPEQWQEFTKQTPVMPY
;
A
#
# COMPACT_ATOMS: atom_id res chain seq x y z
N MET A 1 -51.30 -32.78 17.58
CA MET A 1 -50.27 -31.76 17.25
C MET A 1 -48.91 -32.33 17.58
N PRO A 2 -48.02 -32.62 16.62
CA PRO A 2 -46.66 -33.04 16.91
C PRO A 2 -45.75 -31.82 17.20
N PRO A 3 -44.70 -31.96 18.03
CA PRO A 3 -43.81 -30.86 18.41
C PRO A 3 -42.82 -30.48 17.29
N ARG A 4 -42.53 -29.18 17.19
CA ARG A 4 -41.56 -28.58 16.25
C ARG A 4 -40.15 -29.09 16.48
N LEU A 5 -39.55 -29.70 15.46
CA LEU A 5 -38.11 -29.91 15.34
C LEU A 5 -37.44 -28.56 15.02
N SER A 6 -36.86 -27.92 16.03
CA SER A 6 -35.95 -26.79 15.84
C SER A 6 -34.68 -27.28 15.14
N LYS A 7 -34.54 -26.94 13.85
CA LYS A 7 -33.31 -27.16 13.09
C LYS A 7 -32.17 -26.38 13.77
N ARG A 8 -31.25 -27.13 14.35
CA ARG A 8 -29.95 -26.68 14.86
C ARG A 8 -29.18 -26.05 13.68
N GLN A 9 -28.98 -24.73 13.72
CA GLN A 9 -28.18 -24.00 12.75
C GLN A 9 -26.73 -24.47 12.88
N LYS A 10 -26.22 -25.11 11.83
CA LYS A 10 -24.84 -25.57 11.73
C LYS A 10 -23.98 -24.34 11.40
N THR A 11 -23.19 -23.89 12.36
CA THR A 11 -22.02 -23.03 12.15
C THR A 11 -21.08 -23.76 11.19
N SER A 12 -21.00 -23.30 9.94
CA SER A 12 -19.95 -23.75 9.02
C SER A 12 -18.79 -22.78 9.17
N ASN A 13 -17.73 -23.27 9.82
CA ASN A 13 -16.42 -22.64 9.89
C ASN A 13 -15.96 -22.19 8.50
N GLY A 14 -15.38 -20.99 8.48
CA GLY A 14 -14.82 -20.35 7.31
C GLY A 14 -13.65 -21.13 6.73
N ILE A 15 -13.71 -21.32 5.42
CA ILE A 15 -12.52 -21.35 4.59
C ILE A 15 -12.45 -19.92 4.04
N GLU A 16 -11.77 -19.03 4.77
CA GLU A 16 -11.40 -17.73 4.22
C GLU A 16 -10.52 -18.00 3.01
N GLN A 17 -10.95 -17.52 1.83
CA GLN A 17 -10.19 -17.72 0.61
C GLN A 17 -8.78 -17.12 0.81
N PRO A 18 -7.71 -17.78 0.32
CA PRO A 18 -6.33 -17.32 0.52
C PRO A 18 -6.10 -15.89 0.03
N ASN A 19 -6.91 -15.40 -0.91
CA ASN A 19 -6.87 -14.03 -1.41
C ASN A 19 -7.27 -12.99 -0.34
N THR A 20 -8.19 -13.35 0.56
CA THR A 20 -8.66 -12.48 1.66
C THR A 20 -7.57 -12.27 2.70
N ILE A 21 -6.81 -13.32 3.03
CA ILE A 21 -5.72 -13.28 4.00
C ILE A 21 -4.59 -12.35 3.51
N MET A 22 -4.33 -12.34 2.21
CA MET A 22 -3.33 -11.46 1.59
C MET A 22 -3.83 -10.01 1.49
N ALA A 23 -5.10 -9.78 1.14
CA ALA A 23 -5.70 -8.44 1.15
C ALA A 23 -5.65 -7.79 2.54
N HIS A 24 -5.86 -8.57 3.60
CA HIS A 24 -5.69 -8.09 4.98
C HIS A 24 -4.27 -7.59 5.28
N ALA A 25 -3.22 -8.21 4.71
CA ALA A 25 -1.85 -7.72 4.88
C ALA A 25 -1.68 -6.31 4.29
N PHE A 26 -2.30 -6.04 3.14
CA PHE A 26 -2.23 -4.72 2.48
C PHE A 26 -3.11 -3.66 3.13
N SER A 27 -3.86 -3.98 4.21
CA SER A 27 -4.59 -2.97 4.99
C SER A 27 -3.67 -2.04 5.79
N ASP A 28 -2.47 -2.51 6.14
CA ASP A 28 -1.38 -1.70 6.69
C ASP A 28 -0.16 -1.80 5.75
N LEU A 29 -0.22 -1.01 4.68
CA LEU A 29 0.82 -0.97 3.64
C LEU A 29 2.24 -0.77 4.19
N PRO A 30 2.48 0.20 5.10
CA PRO A 30 3.80 0.36 5.72
C PRO A 30 4.31 -0.90 6.41
N ALA A 31 3.45 -1.62 7.14
CA ALA A 31 3.83 -2.87 7.79
C ALA A 31 4.09 -3.99 6.77
N ALA A 32 3.23 -4.14 5.76
CA ALA A 32 3.36 -5.15 4.72
C ALA A 32 4.65 -5.00 3.88
N LEU A 33 5.13 -3.77 3.71
CA LEU A 33 6.30 -3.45 2.88
C LEU A 33 7.53 -3.03 3.67
N ALA A 34 7.52 -3.13 5.00
CA ALA A 34 8.56 -2.59 5.88
C ALA A 34 9.99 -3.02 5.48
N ASP A 35 10.18 -4.30 5.16
CA ASP A 35 11.48 -4.85 4.77
C ASP A 35 11.96 -4.34 3.39
N ALA A 36 11.02 -3.96 2.53
CA ALA A 36 11.31 -3.46 1.19
C ALA A 36 11.62 -1.95 1.17
N LEU A 37 11.11 -1.16 2.13
CA LEU A 37 11.25 0.30 2.12
C LEU A 37 12.71 0.79 2.07
N PRO A 38 13.66 0.26 2.87
CA PRO A 38 15.06 0.71 2.82
C PRO A 38 15.69 0.43 1.45
N THR A 39 15.41 -0.74 0.88
CA THR A 39 15.89 -1.14 -0.44
C THR A 39 15.28 -0.28 -1.54
N ALA A 40 13.97 -0.04 -1.49
CA ALA A 40 13.27 0.83 -2.43
C ALA A 40 13.82 2.27 -2.38
N SER A 41 14.02 2.82 -1.18
CA SER A 41 14.63 4.14 -1.00
C SER A 41 16.04 4.21 -1.62
N LYS A 42 16.87 3.19 -1.37
CA LYS A 42 18.22 3.12 -1.97
C LYS A 42 18.16 3.06 -3.50
N LEU A 43 17.33 2.19 -4.06
CA LEU A 43 17.19 2.02 -5.51
C LEU A 43 16.62 3.29 -6.17
N ALA A 44 15.65 3.96 -5.54
CA ALA A 44 15.07 5.20 -6.05
C ALA A 44 16.08 6.35 -6.19
N ASN A 45 17.11 6.39 -5.33
CA ASN A 45 18.22 7.35 -5.43
C ASN A 45 19.25 6.98 -6.51
N GLN A 46 19.34 5.69 -6.85
CA GLN A 46 20.28 5.18 -7.85
C GLN A 46 19.67 5.09 -9.24
N ASP A 47 18.35 5.15 -9.34
CA ASP A 47 17.62 5.06 -10.60
C ASP A 47 17.80 6.35 -11.44
N PRO A 48 18.44 6.24 -12.63
CA PRO A 48 18.65 7.38 -13.51
C PRO A 48 17.34 7.97 -14.05
N GLN A 49 16.26 7.19 -14.16
CA GLN A 49 14.97 7.70 -14.62
C GLN A 49 14.32 8.57 -13.54
N SER A 50 14.24 8.07 -12.31
CA SER A 50 13.82 8.86 -11.14
C SER A 50 14.64 10.14 -11.00
N ASN A 51 15.97 10.05 -11.14
CA ASN A 51 16.85 11.21 -11.06
C ASN A 51 16.62 12.22 -12.19
N ALA A 52 16.31 11.78 -13.42
CA ALA A 52 16.00 12.70 -14.52
C ALA A 52 14.73 13.52 -14.26
N PHE A 53 13.72 12.97 -13.59
CA PHE A 53 12.51 13.71 -13.22
C PHE A 53 12.68 14.62 -12.01
N THR A 54 13.68 14.34 -11.16
CA THR A 54 13.95 15.12 -9.94
C THR A 54 15.10 16.12 -10.10
N ASP A 55 15.88 16.02 -11.19
CA ASP A 55 16.91 16.98 -11.60
C ASP A 55 16.27 18.19 -12.29
N THR A 56 15.52 18.98 -11.52
CA THR A 56 14.94 20.23 -12.03
C THR A 56 15.26 21.38 -11.07
N ARG A 57 15.71 22.50 -11.65
CA ARG A 57 15.89 23.77 -10.91
C ARG A 57 14.58 24.33 -10.34
N ALA A 58 13.45 23.67 -10.59
CA ALA A 58 12.12 24.05 -10.12
C ALA A 58 11.76 23.45 -8.76
N ILE A 59 12.48 22.42 -8.28
CA ILE A 59 12.29 21.89 -6.93
C ILE A 59 12.97 22.83 -5.93
N THR A 60 12.24 23.85 -5.49
CA THR A 60 12.71 24.84 -4.51
C THR A 60 12.50 24.40 -3.06
N ALA A 61 11.65 23.38 -2.84
CA ALA A 61 11.39 22.77 -1.54
C ALA A 61 11.13 21.27 -1.68
N PRO A 62 11.41 20.46 -0.64
CA PRO A 62 11.02 19.06 -0.60
C PRO A 62 9.51 18.87 -0.77
N ALA A 63 9.11 17.93 -1.61
CA ALA A 63 7.72 17.51 -1.76
C ALA A 63 7.54 16.11 -1.17
N THR A 64 6.66 15.95 -0.19
CA THR A 64 6.31 14.65 0.39
C THR A 64 4.91 14.28 -0.02
N PHE A 65 4.72 13.08 -0.56
CA PHE A 65 3.40 12.49 -0.80
C PHE A 65 3.28 11.13 -0.11
N GLY A 66 2.06 10.78 0.27
CA GLY A 66 1.76 9.55 0.98
C GLY A 66 1.14 8.49 0.08
N ILE A 67 1.35 7.21 0.41
CA ILE A 67 0.66 6.07 -0.18
C ILE A 67 0.03 5.27 0.97
N LYS A 68 -1.29 5.07 0.93
CA LYS A 68 -2.02 4.36 1.99
C LYS A 68 -3.09 3.41 1.45
N ALA A 69 -3.47 2.46 2.29
CA ALA A 69 -4.61 1.59 2.06
C ALA A 69 -5.73 1.92 3.05
N GLY A 70 -6.95 2.13 2.56
CA GLY A 70 -8.10 2.41 3.42
C GLY A 70 -7.95 3.64 4.33
N ASP A 71 -8.50 3.58 5.53
CA ASP A 71 -8.65 4.72 6.46
C ASP A 71 -7.48 5.02 7.43
N PRO A 72 -6.54 4.12 7.77
CA PRO A 72 -5.45 4.45 8.70
C PRO A 72 -4.66 5.71 8.28
N ASP A 73 -4.18 6.44 9.29
CA ASP A 73 -3.28 7.60 9.11
C ASP A 73 -1.83 7.14 8.80
N ASN A 74 -1.54 5.84 8.89
CA ASN A 74 -0.24 5.27 8.56
C ASN A 74 -0.08 5.16 7.03
N ALA A 75 1.02 5.68 6.51
CA ALA A 75 1.30 5.72 5.09
C ALA A 75 2.78 5.47 4.79
N ILE A 76 3.06 5.07 3.56
CA ILE A 76 4.41 5.13 3.00
C ILE A 76 4.61 6.55 2.48
N LEU A 77 5.60 7.25 3.02
CA LEU A 77 5.96 8.61 2.67
C LEU A 77 7.08 8.56 1.63
N VAL A 78 6.83 9.21 0.51
CA VAL A 78 7.82 9.45 -0.53
C VAL A 78 8.16 10.92 -0.55
N THR A 79 9.37 11.26 -0.12
CA THR A 79 9.90 12.62 -0.13
C THR A 79 10.85 12.80 -1.30
N VAL A 80 10.48 13.66 -2.22
CA VAL A 80 11.27 14.04 -3.39
C VAL A 80 11.96 15.37 -3.13
N ARG A 81 13.26 15.40 -3.43
CA ARG A 81 14.16 16.57 -3.36
C ARG A 81 15.07 16.55 -4.60
N ASP A 82 15.81 17.62 -4.83
CA ASP A 82 16.75 17.70 -5.95
C ASP A 82 17.68 16.46 -6.00
N LYS A 83 17.51 15.65 -7.06
CA LYS A 83 18.20 14.38 -7.32
C LYS A 83 18.14 13.33 -6.19
N LYS A 84 17.16 13.42 -5.30
CA LYS A 84 17.04 12.50 -4.16
C LYS A 84 15.59 12.15 -3.87
N THR A 85 15.37 10.88 -3.62
CA THR A 85 14.06 10.33 -3.24
C THR A 85 14.21 9.52 -1.96
N GLY A 86 13.50 9.91 -0.91
CA GLY A 86 13.45 9.17 0.36
C GLY A 86 12.13 8.45 0.50
N ILE A 87 12.17 7.15 0.81
CA ILE A 87 10.97 6.32 1.03
C ILE A 87 11.02 5.75 2.45
N HIS A 88 9.97 5.98 3.24
CA HIS A 88 9.88 5.52 4.64
C HIS A 88 8.41 5.42 5.07
N SER A 89 8.14 4.83 6.24
CA SER A 89 6.81 4.84 6.86
C SER A 89 6.60 6.10 7.71
N GLY A 90 5.34 6.53 7.86
CA GLY A 90 5.00 7.73 8.63
C GLY A 90 3.51 8.06 8.60
N SER A 91 3.16 9.31 8.94
CA SER A 91 1.77 9.78 8.96
C SER A 91 1.39 10.53 7.69
N THR A 92 0.14 10.39 7.27
CA THR A 92 -0.41 11.19 6.16
C THR A 92 -0.40 12.68 6.41
N LYS A 93 -0.31 13.12 7.67
CA LYS A 93 -0.22 14.54 8.05
C LYS A 93 1.04 15.23 7.56
N ASP A 94 2.11 14.48 7.33
CA ASP A 94 3.38 15.01 6.83
C ASP A 94 3.41 15.09 5.29
N CYS A 95 2.30 14.75 4.62
CA CYS A 95 2.18 14.68 3.17
C CYS A 95 1.41 15.88 2.60
N LEU A 96 1.84 16.36 1.43
CA LEU A 96 1.12 17.37 0.66
C LEU A 96 -0.16 16.82 0.04
N PHE A 97 -0.14 15.55 -0.36
CA PHE A 97 -1.28 14.79 -0.84
C PHE A 97 -1.04 13.30 -0.59
N VAL A 98 -2.10 12.51 -0.70
CA VAL A 98 -2.05 11.06 -0.44
C VAL A 98 -2.73 10.31 -1.58
N LEU A 99 -2.04 9.29 -2.10
CA LEU A 99 -2.61 8.29 -2.97
C LEU A 99 -3.22 7.19 -2.11
N SER A 100 -4.53 6.97 -2.29
CA SER A 100 -5.28 5.98 -1.53
C SER A 100 -5.98 5.02 -2.47
N ALA A 101 -5.87 3.73 -2.15
CA ALA A 101 -6.58 2.66 -2.83
C ALA A 101 -7.02 1.61 -1.80
N LEU A 102 -7.92 0.72 -2.21
CA LEU A 102 -8.33 -0.40 -1.37
C LEU A 102 -7.19 -1.44 -1.25
N PRO A 103 -7.11 -2.19 -0.14
CA PRO A 103 -6.08 -3.21 0.04
C PRO A 103 -6.01 -4.21 -1.12
N GLU A 104 -7.15 -4.60 -1.68
CA GLU A 104 -7.24 -5.50 -2.83
C GLU A 104 -6.60 -4.90 -4.09
N GLN A 105 -6.75 -3.58 -4.29
CA GLN A 105 -6.15 -2.88 -5.43
C GLN A 105 -4.63 -2.82 -5.29
N TRP A 106 -4.12 -2.60 -4.07
CA TRP A 106 -2.68 -2.65 -3.80
C TRP A 106 -2.11 -4.05 -3.97
N GLN A 107 -2.85 -5.06 -3.55
CA GLN A 107 -2.47 -6.45 -3.78
C GLN A 107 -2.37 -6.74 -5.27
N GLU A 108 -3.36 -6.36 -6.09
CA GLU A 108 -3.29 -6.54 -7.55
C GLU A 108 -2.13 -5.76 -8.18
N PHE A 109 -1.91 -4.52 -7.77
CA PHE A 109 -0.81 -3.68 -8.27
C PHE A 109 0.58 -4.26 -7.97
N THR A 110 0.73 -4.95 -6.84
CA THR A 110 2.01 -5.53 -6.40
C THR A 110 2.23 -6.95 -6.88
N LYS A 111 1.28 -7.56 -7.60
CA LYS A 111 1.50 -8.86 -8.23
C LYS A 111 2.62 -8.76 -9.25
N GLN A 112 3.56 -9.71 -9.15
CA GLN A 112 4.65 -9.84 -10.13
C GLN A 112 4.12 -10.03 -11.56
N THR A 113 3.00 -10.73 -11.70
CA THR A 113 2.30 -10.92 -12.98
C THR A 113 0.94 -10.21 -12.89
N PRO A 114 0.77 -9.03 -13.49
CA PRO A 114 -0.52 -8.36 -13.53
C PRO A 114 -1.52 -9.25 -14.29
N VAL A 115 -2.71 -9.42 -13.72
CA VAL A 115 -3.82 -10.13 -14.37
C VAL A 115 -4.60 -9.10 -15.20
N MET A 116 -4.72 -9.32 -16.50
CA MET A 116 -5.44 -8.44 -17.41
C MET A 116 -6.91 -8.28 -16.98
N PRO A 117 -7.45 -7.05 -16.89
CA PRO A 117 -8.37 -6.62 -17.94
C PRO A 117 -8.12 -5.15 -18.32
N TYR A 118 -7.73 -4.90 -19.57
CA TYR A 118 -7.59 -3.54 -20.11
C TYR A 118 -8.95 -2.84 -20.18
#